data_AF-A0A6P5SKD6-F1
#
_entry.id   AF-A0A6P5SKD6-F1
#
_cell.length_a   1.000
_cell.length_b   1.000
_cell.length_c   1.000
_cell.angle_alpha   90.00
_cell.angle_beta   90.00
_cell.angle_gamma   90.00
#
_symmetry.space_group_name_H-M   'P 1'
#
loop_
_entity.id
_entity.type
_entity.pdbx_description
1 polymer ?
#
loop_
_entity_poly.entity_id
_entity_poly.type
_entity_poly.pdbx_seq_one_letter_code
_entity_poly.pdbx_strand_id
1 'polypeptide(L)'
;MKSIWVGIKCGTLLATGSRAYAADPDLQQEWMMVKKVNKMRLAECIEAMSGVKVSLDAMFDVHTKRIHEYKRQLLNILGIIHRYDCIENVEKSQWRKVVPHVCIIGGKAAPGYEIAKKIIKLCHAVAEKINSDTDVGDLLKLVFIPDYNVSVAELVIPGADLSQHISKLCSI
;
A
#
# COMPACT_ATOMS: atom_id res chain seq x y z
N MET A 1 -22.95 1.75 23.58
CA MET A 1 -21.68 2.43 23.95
C MET A 1 -21.20 1.98 25.34
N LYS A 2 -20.47 0.87 25.40
CA LYS A 2 -19.71 0.46 26.60
C LYS A 2 -18.37 -0.15 26.15
N SER A 3 -17.31 0.62 26.35
CA SER A 3 -16.02 0.17 26.89
C SER A 3 -15.38 -1.13 26.39
N ILE A 4 -15.32 -1.39 25.09
CA ILE A 4 -14.48 -2.48 24.53
C ILE A 4 -13.00 -2.05 24.34
N TRP A 5 -12.75 -0.73 24.26
CA TRP A 5 -11.47 -0.22 23.76
C TRP A 5 -10.39 0.09 24.81
N VAL A 6 -10.67 -0.10 26.12
CA VAL A 6 -9.71 0.29 27.18
C VAL A 6 -8.76 -0.85 27.61
N GLY A 7 -8.99 -2.10 27.18
CA GLY A 7 -8.30 -3.28 27.72
C GLY A 7 -7.13 -3.87 26.92
N ILE A 8 -6.92 -3.47 25.66
CA ILE A 8 -5.97 -4.17 24.76
C ILE A 8 -4.60 -3.49 24.75
N LYS A 9 -3.99 -3.32 25.93
CA LYS A 9 -2.58 -2.90 26.02
C LYS A 9 -1.64 -3.98 26.54
N CYS A 10 -2.16 -5.08 27.08
CA CYS A 10 -1.33 -6.16 27.61
C CYS A 10 -2.03 -7.51 27.48
N GLY A 11 -1.89 -8.18 26.32
CA GLY A 11 -2.37 -9.56 26.13
C GLY A 11 -2.87 -9.85 24.70
N THR A 12 -2.02 -10.49 23.89
CA THR A 12 -2.38 -11.05 22.57
C THR A 12 -3.50 -12.09 22.64
N LEU A 13 -3.77 -12.65 23.83
CA LEU A 13 -4.84 -13.62 24.11
C LEU A 13 -6.26 -13.03 24.09
N LEU A 14 -6.44 -11.71 24.16
CA LEU A 14 -7.78 -11.09 24.08
C LEU A 14 -8.30 -10.98 22.64
N ALA A 15 -7.42 -11.06 21.64
CA ALA A 15 -7.78 -10.96 20.23
C ALA A 15 -8.48 -12.22 19.68
N THR A 16 -8.42 -13.38 20.34
CA THR A 16 -9.13 -14.60 19.90
C THR A 16 -10.64 -14.50 20.09
N GLY A 17 -11.12 -13.69 21.04
CA GLY A 17 -12.55 -13.48 21.29
C GLY A 17 -13.27 -12.65 20.22
N SER A 18 -12.53 -11.92 19.37
CA SER A 18 -13.12 -11.10 18.31
C SER A 18 -13.71 -11.92 17.15
N ARG A 19 -13.33 -13.19 17.01
CA ARG A 19 -13.83 -14.09 15.95
C ARG A 19 -15.35 -14.21 15.95
N ALA A 20 -15.98 -14.22 17.13
CA ALA A 20 -17.42 -14.35 17.27
C ALA A 20 -18.19 -13.13 16.72
N TYR A 21 -17.53 -11.96 16.66
CA TYR A 21 -18.12 -10.70 16.20
C TYR A 21 -17.77 -10.38 14.75
N ALA A 22 -17.05 -11.27 14.05
CA ALA A 22 -16.61 -11.00 12.68
C ALA A 22 -17.77 -10.83 11.68
N ALA A 23 -18.93 -11.42 11.96
CA ALA A 23 -20.13 -11.33 11.14
C ALA A 23 -21.12 -10.22 11.61
N ASP A 24 -20.77 -9.47 12.67
CA ASP A 24 -21.61 -8.38 13.18
C ASP A 24 -21.53 -7.17 12.22
N PRO A 25 -22.65 -6.76 11.58
CA PRO A 25 -22.65 -5.68 10.61
C PRO A 25 -22.29 -4.32 11.22
N ASP A 26 -22.65 -4.07 12.49
CA ASP A 26 -22.36 -2.79 13.14
C ASP A 26 -20.85 -2.67 13.39
N LEU A 27 -20.22 -3.75 13.87
CA LEU A 27 -18.77 -3.79 14.06
C LEU A 27 -18.02 -3.66 12.73
N GLN A 28 -18.49 -4.30 11.66
CA GLN A 28 -17.88 -4.16 10.33
C GLN A 28 -17.93 -2.71 9.84
N GLN A 29 -19.05 -2.01 10.05
CA GLN A 29 -19.17 -0.60 9.69
C GLN A 29 -18.19 0.28 10.49
N GLU A 30 -18.11 0.09 11.81
CA GLU A 30 -17.14 0.80 12.65
C GLU A 30 -15.70 0.53 12.20
N TRP A 31 -15.38 -0.73 11.91
CA TRP A 31 -14.05 -1.14 11.45
C TRP A 31 -13.67 -0.49 10.12
N MET A 32 -14.58 -0.49 9.16
CA MET A 32 -14.40 0.15 7.85
C MET A 32 -14.23 1.66 8.00
N MET A 33 -14.96 2.31 8.91
CA MET A 33 -14.81 3.72 9.20
C MET A 33 -13.41 4.05 9.75
N VAL A 34 -12.92 3.27 10.72
CA VAL A 34 -11.56 3.42 11.27
C VAL A 34 -10.50 3.24 10.17
N LYS A 35 -10.69 2.25 9.30
CA LYS A 35 -9.80 2.05 8.14
C LYS A 35 -9.78 3.24 7.19
N LYS A 36 -10.96 3.80 6.88
CA LYS A 36 -11.07 4.98 6.02
C LYS A 36 -10.36 6.21 6.62
N VAL A 37 -10.49 6.44 7.92
CA VAL A 37 -9.77 7.52 8.62
C VAL A 37 -8.26 7.34 8.55
N ASN A 38 -7.76 6.10 8.74
CA ASN A 38 -6.33 5.82 8.64
C ASN A 38 -5.80 6.01 7.21
N LYS A 39 -6.57 5.62 6.19
CA LYS A 39 -6.24 5.88 4.78
C LYS A 39 -6.18 7.36 4.46
N MET A 40 -7.09 8.16 5.02
CA MET A 40 -7.08 9.61 4.86
C MET A 40 -5.79 10.23 5.40
N ARG A 41 -5.37 9.86 6.62
CA ARG A 41 -4.09 10.31 7.20
C ARG A 41 -2.88 9.92 6.35
N LEU A 42 -2.91 8.70 5.79
CA LEU A 42 -1.84 8.23 4.91
C LEU A 42 -1.83 8.99 3.58
N ALA A 43 -3.01 9.27 3.00
CA ALA A 43 -3.11 10.07 1.78
C ALA A 43 -2.58 11.50 1.97
N GLU A 44 -2.92 12.15 3.09
CA GLU A 44 -2.37 13.46 3.46
C GLU A 44 -0.85 13.43 3.60
N CYS A 45 -0.31 12.39 4.23
CA CYS A 45 1.14 12.19 4.37
C CYS A 45 1.81 11.99 2.99
N ILE A 46 1.21 11.20 2.11
CA ILE A 46 1.69 10.98 0.75
C ILE A 46 1.70 12.28 -0.05
N GLU A 47 0.62 13.05 0.02
CA GLU A 47 0.51 14.34 -0.66
C GLU A 47 1.58 15.31 -0.14
N ALA A 48 1.78 15.40 1.17
CA ALA A 48 2.80 16.25 1.77
C ALA A 48 4.24 15.87 1.37
N MET A 49 4.54 14.57 1.23
CA MET A 49 5.89 14.08 0.92
C MET A 49 6.22 14.03 -0.57
N SER A 50 5.23 13.75 -1.41
CA SER A 50 5.43 13.45 -2.84
C SER A 50 4.67 14.37 -3.80
N GLY A 51 3.72 15.18 -3.28
CA GLY A 51 2.83 16.00 -4.09
C GLY A 51 1.77 15.22 -4.87
N VAL A 52 1.72 13.89 -4.73
CA VAL A 52 0.76 13.04 -5.44
C VAL A 52 -0.52 12.92 -4.64
N LYS A 53 -1.64 13.32 -5.24
CA LYS A 53 -2.99 13.07 -4.69
C LYS A 53 -3.41 11.64 -5.01
N VAL A 54 -3.93 10.95 -4.00
CA VAL A 54 -4.38 9.55 -4.12
C VAL A 54 -5.84 9.43 -3.68
N SER A 55 -6.62 8.62 -4.40
CA SER A 55 -8.03 8.38 -4.07
C SER A 55 -8.17 7.44 -2.88
N LEU A 56 -9.02 7.80 -1.91
CA LEU A 56 -9.27 6.98 -0.72
C LEU A 56 -10.09 5.72 -1.00
N ASP A 57 -10.83 5.71 -2.10
CA ASP A 57 -11.67 4.58 -2.51
C ASP A 57 -10.86 3.50 -3.25
N ALA A 58 -9.62 3.79 -3.62
CA ALA A 58 -8.67 2.83 -4.18
C ALA A 58 -8.12 1.88 -3.11
N MET A 59 -7.77 0.66 -3.49
CA MET A 59 -7.10 -0.27 -2.59
C MET A 59 -5.64 0.14 -2.37
N PHE A 60 -5.23 0.29 -1.12
CA PHE A 60 -3.86 0.68 -0.77
C PHE A 60 -2.99 -0.58 -0.66
N ASP A 61 -2.16 -0.80 -1.68
CA ASP A 61 -1.24 -1.93 -1.79
C ASP A 61 0.17 -1.50 -1.36
N VAL A 62 0.62 -1.98 -0.21
CA VAL A 62 1.82 -1.49 0.47
C VAL A 62 2.94 -2.52 0.43
N HIS A 63 4.12 -2.09 -0.05
CA HIS A 63 5.36 -2.85 0.00
C HIS A 63 6.48 -2.02 0.64
N THR A 64 6.49 -1.94 1.97
CA THR A 64 7.47 -1.16 2.74
C THR A 64 8.49 -2.03 3.47
N LYS A 65 9.69 -2.18 2.89
CA LYS A 65 10.81 -2.99 3.43
C LYS A 65 12.14 -2.42 2.92
N ARG A 66 13.26 -2.86 3.50
CA ARG A 66 14.59 -2.59 2.91
C ARG A 66 14.61 -3.04 1.45
N ILE A 67 15.15 -2.21 0.56
CA ILE A 67 15.19 -2.49 -0.87
C ILE A 67 16.30 -3.50 -1.13
N HIS A 68 15.92 -4.68 -1.61
CA HIS A 68 16.85 -5.78 -1.82
C HIS A 68 16.25 -6.77 -2.82
N GLU A 69 17.09 -7.34 -3.70
CA GLU A 69 16.68 -8.34 -4.68
C GLU A 69 15.87 -9.52 -4.08
N TYR A 70 16.25 -10.04 -2.91
CA TYR A 70 15.52 -11.16 -2.28
C TYR A 70 14.14 -10.77 -1.74
N LYS A 71 13.94 -9.48 -1.39
CA LYS A 71 12.64 -8.94 -1.00
C LYS A 71 11.71 -8.74 -2.20
N ARG A 72 12.27 -8.82 -3.42
CA ARG A 72 11.55 -8.85 -4.70
C ARG A 72 10.66 -7.62 -4.95
N GLN A 73 11.11 -6.42 -4.58
CA GLN A 73 10.46 -5.19 -5.04
C GLN A 73 10.45 -5.08 -6.58
N LEU A 74 11.47 -5.64 -7.24
CA LEU A 74 11.51 -5.77 -8.69
C LEU A 74 10.33 -6.60 -9.24
N LEU A 75 9.93 -7.68 -8.56
CA LEU A 75 8.77 -8.47 -8.98
C LEU A 75 7.48 -7.66 -8.84
N ASN A 76 7.36 -6.90 -7.74
CA ASN A 76 6.21 -6.04 -7.52
C ASN A 76 6.07 -4.99 -8.62
N ILE A 77 7.16 -4.29 -8.96
CA ILE A 77 7.11 -3.24 -10.00
C ILE A 77 6.81 -3.81 -11.38
N LEU A 78 7.32 -5.00 -11.73
CA LEU A 78 6.96 -5.67 -12.97
C LEU A 78 5.47 -6.04 -13.02
N GLY A 79 4.90 -6.48 -11.89
CA GLY A 79 3.47 -6.72 -11.77
C GLY A 79 2.63 -5.44 -11.94
N ILE A 80 3.12 -4.31 -11.44
CA ILE A 80 2.48 -3.00 -11.63
C ILE A 80 2.53 -2.56 -13.10
N ILE A 81 3.67 -2.73 -13.77
CA ILE A 81 3.81 -2.44 -15.21
C ILE A 81 2.83 -3.30 -16.02
N HIS A 82 2.75 -4.59 -15.74
CA HIS A 82 1.80 -5.48 -16.40
C HIS A 82 0.34 -5.06 -16.15
N ARG A 83 0.01 -4.61 -14.93
CA ARG A 83 -1.33 -4.10 -14.62
C ARG A 83 -1.64 -2.83 -15.40
N TYR A 84 -0.68 -1.91 -15.51
CA TYR A 84 -0.82 -0.70 -16.32
C TYR A 84 -1.09 -1.05 -17.80
N ASP A 85 -0.29 -1.94 -18.37
CA ASP A 85 -0.48 -2.44 -19.75
C ASP A 85 -1.87 -3.10 -19.94
N CYS A 86 -2.33 -3.89 -18.97
CA CYS A 86 -3.68 -4.45 -19.01
C CYS A 86 -4.77 -3.36 -18.98
N ILE A 87 -4.60 -2.29 -18.21
CA ILE A 87 -5.58 -1.19 -18.13
C ILE A 87 -5.63 -0.44 -19.45
N GLU A 88 -4.47 -0.16 -20.06
CA GLU A 88 -4.38 0.52 -21.36
C GLU A 88 -5.03 -0.31 -22.49
N ASN A 89 -4.89 -1.64 -22.45
CA ASN A 89 -5.43 -2.53 -23.49
C ASN A 89 -6.90 -2.94 -23.30
N VAL A 90 -7.52 -2.62 -22.16
CA VAL A 90 -8.94 -2.94 -21.89
C VAL A 90 -9.84 -1.81 -22.39
N GLU A 91 -10.96 -2.18 -23.01
CA GLU A 91 -11.97 -1.19 -23.42
C GLU A 91 -12.41 -0.31 -22.24
N LYS A 92 -12.52 1.00 -22.48
CA LYS A 92 -12.95 1.99 -21.48
C LYS A 92 -14.32 1.65 -20.84
N SER A 93 -15.18 0.93 -21.57
CA SER A 93 -16.47 0.42 -21.09
C SER A 93 -16.34 -0.53 -19.90
N GLN A 94 -15.22 -1.25 -19.78
CA GLN A 94 -14.97 -2.26 -18.76
C GLN A 94 -14.17 -1.74 -17.56
N TRP A 95 -13.71 -0.48 -17.59
CA TRP A 95 -12.94 0.12 -16.49
C TRP A 95 -13.68 0.11 -15.15
N ARG A 96 -15.02 0.15 -15.17
CA ARG A 96 -15.85 0.00 -13.96
C ARG A 96 -15.65 -1.32 -13.21
N LYS A 97 -15.11 -2.35 -13.88
CA LYS A 97 -14.80 -3.66 -13.27
C LYS A 97 -13.38 -3.71 -12.69
N VAL A 98 -12.53 -2.75 -13.02
CA VAL A 98 -11.16 -2.67 -12.51
C VAL A 98 -11.20 -2.04 -11.13
N VAL A 99 -10.68 -2.74 -10.13
CA VAL A 99 -10.51 -2.17 -8.79
C VAL A 99 -9.37 -1.15 -8.85
N PRO A 100 -9.59 0.11 -8.44
CA PRO A 100 -8.54 1.11 -8.41
C PRO A 100 -7.46 0.75 -7.37
N HIS A 101 -6.18 0.95 -7.70
CA HIS A 101 -5.05 0.64 -6.81
C HIS A 101 -4.15 1.84 -6.59
N VAL A 102 -3.74 2.04 -5.34
CA VAL A 102 -2.65 2.92 -4.96
C VAL A 102 -1.51 2.03 -4.46
N CYS A 103 -0.53 1.79 -5.33
CA CYS A 103 0.64 0.99 -5.03
C CYS A 103 1.68 1.86 -4.32
N ILE A 104 2.04 1.50 -3.10
CA ILE A 104 2.94 2.26 -2.22
C ILE A 104 4.19 1.43 -1.99
N ILE A 105 5.34 1.91 -2.45
CA ILE A 105 6.64 1.30 -2.19
C ILE A 105 7.43 2.21 -1.25
N GLY A 106 8.09 1.65 -0.25
CA GLY A 106 8.94 2.44 0.64
C GLY A 106 10.10 1.61 1.18
N GLY A 107 11.25 2.27 1.35
CA GLY A 107 12.44 1.60 1.85
C GLY A 107 13.73 2.33 1.54
N LYS A 108 14.82 1.82 2.11
CA LYS A 108 16.18 2.33 1.92
C LYS A 108 17.03 1.25 1.26
N ALA A 109 17.95 1.68 0.40
CA ALA A 109 19.03 0.86 -0.15
C ALA A 109 20.34 1.19 0.58
N ALA A 110 21.23 0.21 0.72
CA ALA A 110 22.57 0.46 1.22
C ALA A 110 23.38 1.31 0.21
N PRO A 111 24.30 2.16 0.68
CA PRO A 111 25.01 3.11 -0.19
C PRO A 111 25.89 2.44 -1.25
N GLY A 112 26.38 1.21 -1.02
CA GLY A 112 27.15 0.45 -2.01
C GLY A 112 26.32 -0.48 -2.90
N TYR A 113 25.00 -0.54 -2.69
CA TYR A 113 24.15 -1.54 -3.37
C TYR A 113 23.54 -0.97 -4.65
N GLU A 114 24.32 -1.02 -5.72
CA GLU A 114 23.96 -0.43 -7.01
C GLU A 114 22.67 -1.00 -7.63
N ILE A 115 22.44 -2.31 -7.55
CA ILE A 115 21.22 -2.93 -8.08
C ILE A 115 19.98 -2.42 -7.30
N ALA A 116 20.06 -2.33 -5.97
CA ALA A 116 18.96 -1.81 -5.17
C ALA A 116 18.63 -0.35 -5.51
N LYS A 117 19.65 0.49 -5.75
CA LYS A 117 19.46 1.86 -6.23
C LYS A 117 18.81 1.91 -7.62
N LYS A 118 19.20 1.01 -8.53
CA LYS A 118 18.57 0.90 -9.86
C LYS A 118 17.10 0.51 -9.75
N ILE A 119 16.74 -0.37 -8.81
CA ILE A 119 15.32 -0.71 -8.53
C ILE A 119 14.56 0.53 -8.04
N ILE A 120 15.14 1.32 -7.14
CA ILE A 120 14.52 2.59 -6.69
C ILE A 120 14.32 3.54 -7.88
N LYS A 121 15.35 3.71 -8.72
CA LYS A 121 15.26 4.54 -9.93
C LYS A 121 14.17 4.06 -10.88
N LEU A 122 14.05 2.74 -11.07
CA LEU A 122 12.98 2.15 -11.87
C LEU A 122 11.60 2.47 -11.27
N CYS A 123 11.42 2.33 -9.96
CA CYS A 123 10.16 2.69 -9.31
C CYS A 123 9.77 4.14 -9.56
N HIS A 124 10.72 5.09 -9.46
CA HIS A 124 10.45 6.50 -9.76
C HIS A 124 10.07 6.73 -11.22
N ALA A 125 10.80 6.15 -12.17
CA ALA A 125 10.51 6.32 -13.60
C ALA A 125 9.12 5.75 -13.98
N VAL A 126 8.76 4.59 -13.43
CA VAL A 126 7.44 3.99 -13.63
C VAL A 126 6.36 4.82 -12.96
N ALA A 127 6.62 5.34 -11.75
CA ALA A 127 5.67 6.20 -11.04
C ALA A 127 5.38 7.48 -11.81
N GLU A 128 6.40 8.13 -12.38
CA GLU A 128 6.24 9.31 -13.22
C GLU A 128 5.38 9.02 -14.45
N LYS A 129 5.64 7.91 -15.15
CA LYS A 129 4.86 7.49 -16.31
C LYS A 129 3.39 7.19 -15.97
N ILE A 130 3.13 6.41 -14.92
CA ILE A 130 1.76 6.04 -14.52
C ILE A 130 0.99 7.26 -13.99
N ASN A 131 1.62 8.07 -13.13
CA ASN A 131 0.92 9.17 -12.47
C ASN A 131 0.64 10.36 -13.40
N SER A 132 1.42 10.53 -14.47
CA SER A 132 1.20 11.54 -15.52
C SER A 132 0.18 11.11 -16.58
N ASP A 133 -0.21 9.83 -16.60
CA ASP A 133 -1.16 9.29 -17.56
C ASP A 133 -2.60 9.71 -17.21
N THR A 134 -3.17 10.58 -18.05
CA THR A 134 -4.54 11.08 -17.87
C THR A 134 -5.61 10.06 -18.24
N ASP A 135 -5.31 9.08 -19.09
CA ASP A 135 -6.25 8.02 -19.43
C ASP A 135 -6.42 7.08 -18.23
N VAL A 136 -5.33 6.68 -17.57
CA VAL A 136 -5.39 5.80 -16.39
C VAL A 136 -5.93 6.54 -15.16
N GLY A 137 -5.57 7.82 -14.98
CA GLY A 137 -6.14 8.67 -13.92
C GLY A 137 -5.96 8.09 -12.52
N ASP A 138 -7.06 7.85 -11.81
CA ASP A 138 -7.08 7.31 -10.44
C ASP A 138 -7.28 5.78 -10.37
N LEU A 139 -7.33 5.09 -11.52
CA LEU A 139 -7.40 3.62 -11.54
C LEU A 139 -6.12 2.97 -11.04
N LEU A 140 -4.97 3.59 -11.30
CA LEU A 140 -3.68 3.13 -10.83
C LEU A 140 -2.80 4.33 -10.51
N LYS A 141 -2.34 4.39 -9.26
CA LYS A 141 -1.29 5.32 -8.82
C LYS A 141 -0.13 4.54 -8.24
N LEU A 142 1.08 5.00 -8.49
CA LEU A 142 2.30 4.46 -7.88
C LEU A 142 3.01 5.55 -7.09
N VAL A 143 3.26 5.29 -5.82
CA VAL A 143 3.91 6.22 -4.89
C VAL A 143 5.15 5.56 -4.31
N PHE A 144 6.28 6.25 -4.37
CA PHE A 144 7.48 5.87 -3.63
C PHE A 144 7.64 6.79 -2.42
N ILE A 145 7.56 6.25 -1.20
CA ILE A 145 7.73 7.03 0.03
C ILE A 145 9.22 7.18 0.33
N PRO A 146 9.77 8.41 0.29
CA PRO A 146 11.16 8.65 0.63
C PRO A 146 11.39 8.50 2.14
N ASP A 147 12.64 8.22 2.52
CA ASP A 147 13.09 8.15 3.92
C ASP A 147 12.20 7.34 4.88
N TYR A 148 11.76 6.15 4.46
CA TYR A 148 10.90 5.30 5.28
C TYR A 148 11.52 5.01 6.67
N ASN A 149 10.80 5.41 7.73
CA ASN A 149 11.19 5.33 9.13
C ASN A 149 10.01 4.90 10.01
N VAL A 150 10.18 4.87 11.34
CA VAL A 150 9.13 4.42 12.28
C VAL A 150 7.90 5.32 12.24
N SER A 151 8.09 6.64 12.20
CA SER A 151 6.97 7.60 12.16
C SER A 151 6.14 7.45 10.88
N VAL A 152 6.79 7.20 9.74
CA VAL A 152 6.09 6.89 8.48
C VAL A 152 5.38 5.54 8.58
N ALA A 153 6.00 4.54 9.19
CA ALA A 153 5.40 3.21 9.37
C ALA A 153 4.13 3.23 10.22
N GLU A 154 4.08 4.09 11.25
CA GLU A 154 2.89 4.30 12.10
C GLU A 154 1.67 4.81 11.31
N LEU A 155 1.89 5.48 10.17
CA LEU A 155 0.82 5.93 9.27
C LEU A 155 0.53 4.89 8.17
N VAL A 156 1.58 4.30 7.61
CA VAL A 156 1.48 3.35 6.49
C VAL A 156 0.80 2.05 6.91
N ILE A 157 1.18 1.47 8.06
CA ILE A 157 0.69 0.15 8.48
C ILE A 157 -0.83 0.16 8.74
N PRO A 158 -1.41 1.13 9.48
CA PRO A 158 -2.85 1.18 9.71
C PRO A 158 -3.66 1.48 8.44
N GLY A 159 -3.10 2.28 7.53
CA GLY A 159 -3.72 2.66 6.25
C GLY A 159 -3.59 1.63 5.13
N ALA A 160 -2.82 0.56 5.31
CA ALA A 160 -2.70 -0.52 4.34
C ALA A 160 -3.98 -1.37 4.27
N ASP A 161 -4.43 -1.65 3.05
CA ASP A 161 -5.46 -2.65 2.75
C ASP A 161 -4.81 -4.00 2.43
N LEU A 162 -3.76 -3.97 1.60
CA LEU A 162 -2.96 -5.12 1.22
C LEU A 162 -1.49 -4.87 1.55
N SER A 163 -0.81 -5.86 2.13
CA SER A 163 0.62 -5.78 2.43
C SER A 163 1.41 -6.87 1.71
N GLN A 164 2.45 -6.46 0.99
CA GLN A 164 3.24 -7.36 0.15
C GLN A 164 4.35 -8.04 0.94
N HIS A 165 4.23 -9.37 1.08
CA HIS A 165 5.22 -10.25 1.71
C HIS A 165 5.78 -11.29 0.74
N ILE A 166 6.19 -10.83 -0.44
CA ILE A 166 6.66 -11.66 -1.55
C ILE A 166 8.17 -11.96 -1.51
N SER A 167 8.79 -12.12 -0.35
CA SER A 167 10.23 -12.49 -0.32
C SER A 167 10.42 -13.95 -0.79
N LYS A 168 11.60 -14.31 -1.30
CA LYS A 168 11.94 -15.74 -1.43
C LYS A 168 12.17 -16.29 -0.03
N LEU A 169 11.72 -17.53 0.24
CA LEU A 169 12.14 -18.25 1.43
C LEU A 169 13.65 -18.42 1.32
N CYS A 170 14.39 -17.91 2.30
CA CYS A 170 15.79 -18.27 2.46
C CYS A 170 15.78 -19.69 3.03
N SER A 171 15.73 -20.70 2.15
CA SER A 171 16.13 -22.04 2.56
C SER A 171 17.63 -21.95 2.85
N ILE A 172 17.97 -21.96 4.13
CA ILE A 172 19.33 -22.13 4.63
C ILE A 172 19.67 -23.61 4.51
#